data_AF-A0A7V6QKN0-F1
#
_entry.id   AF-A0A7V6QKN0-F1
#
_cell.length_a   1.000
_cell.length_b   1.000
_cell.length_c   1.000
_cell.angle_alpha   90.00
_cell.angle_beta   90.00
_cell.angle_gamma   90.00
#
_symmetry.space_group_name_H-M   'P 1'
#
loop_
_entity.id
_entity.type
_entity.pdbx_description
1 polymer ?
#
loop_
_entity_poly.entity_id
_entity_poly.type
_entity_poly.pdbx_seq_one_letter_code
_entity_poly.pdbx_strand_id
1 'polypeptide(L)'
;MSNILSYLIFTMVSILFILTVFILTGWRWIIQLIVRKTGKIILTDSYQENIIELMSGFRHVGIQNMLESNLRAETGTVLYRPLTGSSKKWPHLDSITFIPAQVSPFPVNGDEEVAIAVMIGPKAKKPMKIDIPLLISGMGYGVGLSEQARLSLATAAKNVGTAINSGEGGILPEELAAAGKYILQFSKTAWSKEEDIIKQADMIEIKLGQGAVVGMGKTILPKDLTGRAREVMGLKENETAVIGELFFENQTLQDMKELVDELRSISGGVPIGAKIGMGGKIEEDIDHLIEMGVDYIAIDGGQAAMKEAPPILCDDFGIPTLHGIVRAVNHLTKRDMKGQISLIVSGGLLVPGHFLKVLALGADAVYIGSSMLFSVSHTQSLKAVPFEPPTQAVWYNGKFKDQFNVEDGVKSAEKFLTASIEEMKTALRAMGKHSLKELSKNDLVSYEKLTAKMIGIPFTFNTNK
;
A
#
# COMPACT_ATOMS: atom_id res chain seq x y z
N MET A 1 -16.15 53.62 -37.01
CA MET A 1 -16.24 52.28 -36.41
C MET A 1 -15.61 52.18 -35.01
N SER A 2 -14.56 52.95 -34.69
CA SER A 2 -13.88 52.93 -33.37
C SER A 2 -14.79 53.28 -32.17
N ASN A 3 -15.64 54.30 -32.28
CA ASN A 3 -16.50 54.74 -31.16
C ASN A 3 -17.60 53.74 -30.77
N ILE A 4 -18.13 52.96 -31.73
CA ILE A 4 -19.20 51.97 -31.44
C ILE A 4 -18.64 50.81 -30.62
N LEU A 5 -17.42 50.39 -30.93
CA LEU A 5 -16.73 49.33 -30.21
C LEU A 5 -16.38 49.74 -28.77
N SER A 6 -15.97 50.99 -28.54
CA SER A 6 -15.71 51.50 -27.18
C SER A 6 -16.96 51.57 -26.33
N TYR A 7 -18.11 51.98 -26.90
CA TYR A 7 -19.39 51.96 -26.18
C TYR A 7 -19.86 50.54 -25.85
N LEU A 8 -19.66 49.57 -26.77
CA LEU A 8 -19.95 48.16 -26.51
C LEU A 8 -19.09 47.58 -25.38
N ILE A 9 -17.79 47.83 -25.39
CA ILE A 9 -16.86 47.38 -24.33
C ILE A 9 -17.24 48.02 -22.99
N PHE A 10 -17.49 49.33 -22.95
CA PHE A 10 -17.89 50.02 -21.71
C PHE A 10 -19.21 49.47 -21.16
N THR A 11 -20.17 49.18 -22.04
CA THR A 11 -21.45 48.57 -21.65
C THR A 11 -21.25 47.17 -21.10
N MET A 12 -20.42 46.35 -21.75
CA MET A 12 -20.13 44.98 -21.30
C MET A 12 -19.41 44.96 -19.95
N VAL A 13 -18.42 45.84 -19.75
CA VAL A 13 -17.70 46.00 -18.48
C VAL A 13 -18.63 46.50 -17.38
N SER A 14 -19.51 47.45 -17.69
CA SER A 14 -20.51 47.96 -16.75
C SER A 14 -21.50 46.88 -16.33
N ILE A 15 -21.98 46.06 -17.28
CA ILE A 15 -22.83 44.91 -17.01
C ILE A 15 -22.11 43.90 -16.11
N LEU A 16 -20.85 43.57 -16.40
CA LEU A 16 -20.07 42.61 -15.63
C LEU A 16 -19.77 43.13 -14.22
N PHE A 17 -19.51 44.43 -14.07
CA PHE A 17 -19.35 45.10 -12.79
C PHE A 17 -20.65 45.07 -11.98
N ILE A 18 -21.80 45.39 -12.59
CA ILE A 18 -23.11 45.33 -11.95
C ILE A 18 -23.45 43.89 -11.54
N LEU A 19 -23.19 42.90 -12.39
CA LEU A 19 -23.35 41.47 -12.06
C LEU A 19 -22.45 41.05 -10.90
N THR A 20 -21.19 41.49 -10.89
CA THR A 20 -20.25 41.17 -9.81
C THR A 20 -20.70 41.80 -8.49
N VAL A 21 -21.10 43.08 -8.50
CA VAL A 21 -21.64 43.77 -7.33
C VAL A 21 -22.95 43.12 -6.87
N PHE A 22 -23.83 42.72 -7.79
CA PHE A 22 -25.09 42.02 -7.48
C PHE A 22 -24.83 40.63 -6.90
N ILE A 23 -23.85 39.89 -7.41
CA ILE A 23 -23.45 38.60 -6.85
C ILE A 23 -22.86 38.84 -5.44
N LEU A 24 -21.92 39.77 -5.27
CA LEU A 24 -21.28 40.04 -3.97
C LEU A 24 -22.25 40.56 -2.91
N THR A 25 -23.21 41.41 -3.27
CA THR A 25 -24.19 42.00 -2.33
C THR A 25 -25.45 41.14 -2.17
N GLY A 26 -25.86 40.45 -3.24
CA GLY A 26 -27.08 39.65 -3.32
C GLY A 26 -26.88 38.17 -2.97
N TRP A 27 -25.65 37.66 -2.82
CA TRP A 27 -25.40 36.24 -2.54
C TRP A 27 -26.17 35.77 -1.30
N ARG A 28 -26.22 36.59 -0.24
CA ARG A 28 -26.93 36.28 0.99
C ARG A 28 -28.44 36.15 0.76
N TRP A 29 -29.02 37.01 -0.07
CA TRP A 29 -30.44 36.94 -0.42
C TRP A 29 -30.75 35.73 -1.32
N ILE A 30 -29.90 35.44 -2.31
CA ILE A 30 -30.02 34.26 -3.17
C ILE A 30 -29.93 32.98 -2.34
N ILE A 31 -28.95 32.87 -1.44
CA ILE A 31 -28.83 31.74 -0.52
C ILE A 31 -30.03 31.65 0.39
N GLN A 32 -30.52 32.76 0.96
CA GLN A 32 -31.73 32.74 1.77
C GLN A 32 -32.94 32.23 0.99
N LEU A 33 -33.07 32.57 -0.29
CA LEU A 33 -34.14 32.04 -1.14
C LEU A 33 -33.99 30.55 -1.42
N ILE A 34 -32.78 30.10 -1.78
CA ILE A 34 -32.48 28.68 -2.01
C ILE A 34 -32.76 27.89 -0.73
N VAL A 35 -32.19 28.32 0.41
CA VAL A 35 -32.37 27.66 1.71
C VAL A 35 -33.84 27.66 2.14
N ARG A 36 -34.61 28.74 1.92
CA ARG A 36 -36.06 28.74 2.24
C ARG A 36 -36.86 27.80 1.36
N LYS A 37 -36.59 27.76 0.05
CA LYS A 37 -37.29 26.86 -0.88
C LYS A 37 -36.92 25.41 -0.61
N THR A 38 -35.63 25.10 -0.59
CA THR A 38 -35.12 23.76 -0.31
C THR A 38 -35.52 23.31 1.10
N GLY A 39 -35.42 24.19 2.09
CA GLY A 39 -35.84 23.91 3.47
C GLY A 39 -37.34 23.65 3.59
N LYS A 40 -38.19 24.37 2.84
CA LYS A 40 -39.63 24.08 2.79
C LYS A 40 -39.87 22.69 2.22
N ILE A 41 -39.31 22.38 1.05
CA ILE A 41 -39.40 21.05 0.40
C ILE A 41 -38.97 19.94 1.38
N ILE A 42 -37.77 20.09 1.96
CA ILE A 42 -37.18 19.13 2.91
C ILE A 42 -38.06 18.96 4.16
N LEU A 43 -38.68 20.02 4.69
CA LEU A 43 -39.40 19.95 5.96
C LEU A 43 -40.91 19.68 5.82
N THR A 44 -41.51 19.92 4.64
CA THR A 44 -42.97 19.80 4.46
C THR A 44 -43.40 18.69 3.51
N ASP A 45 -42.55 18.28 2.57
CA ASP A 45 -42.95 17.32 1.55
C ASP A 45 -42.95 15.90 2.13
N SER A 46 -43.82 15.04 1.58
CA SER A 46 -43.94 13.64 1.99
C SER A 46 -42.63 12.90 1.76
N TYR A 47 -42.36 11.86 2.56
CA TYR A 47 -41.07 11.17 2.50
C TYR A 47 -40.75 10.61 1.10
N GLN A 48 -41.77 10.16 0.35
CA GLN A 48 -41.62 9.59 -1.00
C GLN A 48 -41.31 10.62 -2.09
N GLU A 49 -41.60 11.90 -1.85
CA GLU A 49 -41.35 12.99 -2.80
C GLU A 49 -40.16 13.86 -2.36
N ASN A 50 -39.55 13.51 -1.23
CA ASN A 50 -38.53 14.29 -0.56
C ASN A 50 -37.17 13.63 -0.73
N ILE A 51 -36.17 14.43 -1.10
CA ILE A 51 -34.79 13.97 -1.27
C ILE A 51 -34.19 13.37 0.03
N ILE A 52 -34.79 13.62 1.20
CA ILE A 52 -34.41 12.98 2.47
C ILE A 52 -34.65 11.45 2.45
N GLU A 53 -35.49 10.93 1.55
CA GLU A 53 -35.57 9.48 1.32
C GLU A 53 -34.18 8.87 1.07
N LEU A 54 -33.34 9.57 0.32
CA LEU A 54 -31.96 9.16 0.07
C LEU A 54 -31.17 8.97 1.37
N MET A 55 -31.50 9.67 2.47
CA MET A 55 -30.81 9.44 3.74
C MET A 55 -31.12 8.06 4.34
N SER A 56 -32.36 7.57 4.25
CA SER A 56 -32.67 6.22 4.70
C SER A 56 -32.02 5.18 3.80
N GLY A 57 -32.05 5.41 2.48
CA GLY A 57 -31.32 4.61 1.49
C GLY A 57 -29.82 4.57 1.77
N PHE A 58 -29.18 5.71 2.01
CA PHE A 58 -27.75 5.81 2.33
C PHE A 58 -27.38 5.13 3.64
N ARG A 59 -28.24 5.18 4.66
CA ARG A 59 -27.99 4.48 5.93
C ARG A 59 -28.16 2.97 5.80
N HIS A 60 -29.14 2.52 5.02
CA HIS A 60 -29.42 1.09 4.87
C HIS A 60 -28.46 0.41 3.89
N VAL A 61 -28.30 1.00 2.69
CA VAL A 61 -27.48 0.43 1.60
C VAL A 61 -26.01 0.83 1.74
N GLY A 62 -25.73 2.02 2.28
CA GLY A 62 -24.40 2.63 2.27
C GLY A 62 -24.14 3.44 1.01
N ILE A 63 -23.62 4.66 1.17
CA ILE A 63 -23.33 5.59 0.04
C ILE A 63 -22.43 4.92 -1.00
N GLN A 64 -21.38 4.23 -0.55
CA GLN A 64 -20.43 3.55 -1.42
C GLN A 64 -21.11 2.44 -2.25
N ASN A 65 -21.87 1.55 -1.61
CA ASN A 65 -22.55 0.46 -2.30
C ASN A 65 -23.55 0.99 -3.33
N MET A 66 -24.25 2.08 -3.01
CA MET A 66 -25.19 2.70 -3.94
C MET A 66 -24.49 3.30 -5.16
N LEU A 67 -23.41 4.07 -4.96
CA LEU A 67 -22.64 4.65 -6.07
C LEU A 67 -22.03 3.55 -6.94
N GLU A 68 -21.44 2.52 -6.34
CA GLU A 68 -20.91 1.39 -7.11
C GLU A 68 -22.02 0.62 -7.84
N SER A 69 -23.23 0.50 -7.27
CA SER A 69 -24.35 -0.14 -7.96
C SER A 69 -24.79 0.64 -9.20
N ASN A 70 -24.79 1.98 -9.13
CA ASN A 70 -25.06 2.84 -10.27
C ASN A 70 -23.96 2.74 -11.34
N LEU A 71 -22.68 2.70 -10.94
CA LEU A 71 -21.57 2.51 -11.88
C LEU A 71 -21.62 1.13 -12.57
N ARG A 72 -22.03 0.08 -11.84
CA ARG A 72 -22.29 -1.24 -12.43
C ARG A 72 -23.45 -1.19 -13.43
N ALA A 73 -24.52 -0.47 -13.11
CA ALA A 73 -25.68 -0.33 -14.00
C ALA A 73 -25.34 0.44 -15.28
N GLU A 74 -24.51 1.49 -15.20
CA GLU A 74 -24.08 2.28 -16.35
C GLU A 74 -23.17 1.50 -17.30
N THR A 75 -22.21 0.75 -16.75
CA THR A 75 -21.16 0.12 -17.55
C THR A 75 -21.44 -1.33 -17.93
N GLY A 76 -22.21 -2.07 -17.12
CA GLY A 76 -22.40 -3.51 -17.30
C GLY A 76 -21.13 -4.35 -17.14
N THR A 77 -20.05 -3.79 -16.58
CA THR A 77 -18.72 -4.43 -16.48
C THR A 77 -18.21 -4.50 -15.05
N VAL A 78 -17.11 -5.24 -14.84
CA VAL A 78 -16.43 -5.29 -13.54
C VAL A 78 -15.88 -3.91 -13.20
N LEU A 79 -16.27 -3.39 -12.04
CA LEU A 79 -15.70 -2.15 -11.50
C LEU A 79 -14.30 -2.38 -10.97
N TYR A 80 -13.45 -1.37 -11.13
CA TYR A 80 -12.12 -1.31 -10.53
C TYR A 80 -12.08 -0.13 -9.56
N ARG A 81 -12.12 -0.42 -8.26
CA ARG A 81 -12.05 0.60 -7.20
C ARG A 81 -10.60 1.08 -7.09
N PRO A 82 -10.31 2.40 -6.95
CA PRO A 82 -8.94 2.88 -6.79
C PRO A 82 -8.45 2.80 -5.33
N LEU A 83 -7.13 2.82 -5.11
CA LEU A 83 -6.50 2.81 -3.77
C LEU A 83 -7.10 1.74 -2.85
N THR A 84 -7.14 0.50 -3.34
CA THR A 84 -7.93 -0.56 -2.71
C THR A 84 -7.34 -1.02 -1.39
N GLY A 85 -8.09 -1.87 -0.70
CA GLY A 85 -7.93 -2.31 0.68
C GLY A 85 -9.35 -2.54 1.19
N SER A 86 -9.59 -3.61 1.97
CA SER A 86 -10.94 -3.90 2.44
C SER A 86 -11.60 -2.67 3.07
N SER A 87 -12.75 -2.25 2.55
CA SER A 87 -13.54 -1.14 3.07
C SER A 87 -14.31 -1.52 4.34
N LYS A 88 -14.38 -2.82 4.61
CA LYS A 88 -14.97 -3.40 5.82
C LYS A 88 -14.08 -3.10 7.03
N LYS A 89 -14.71 -3.07 8.21
CA LYS A 89 -13.98 -2.99 9.50
C LYS A 89 -13.49 -4.37 9.90
N TRP A 90 -12.18 -4.57 9.83
CA TRP A 90 -11.51 -5.83 10.21
C TRP A 90 -10.79 -5.64 11.55
N PRO A 91 -10.62 -6.70 12.36
CA PRO A 91 -9.74 -6.66 13.51
C PRO A 91 -8.36 -6.10 13.10
N HIS A 92 -7.90 -5.11 13.85
CA HIS A 92 -6.67 -4.38 13.58
C HIS A 92 -5.84 -4.25 14.87
N LEU A 93 -4.64 -3.70 14.73
CA LEU A 93 -3.61 -3.50 15.74
C LEU A 93 -3.96 -2.41 16.77
N ASP A 94 -5.03 -1.64 16.56
CA ASP A 94 -5.39 -0.49 17.41
C ASP A 94 -5.60 -0.88 18.87
N SER A 95 -6.22 -2.04 19.14
CA SER A 95 -6.48 -2.49 20.50
C SER A 95 -5.29 -3.05 21.26
N ILE A 96 -4.15 -3.18 20.58
CA ILE A 96 -2.87 -3.61 21.15
C ILE A 96 -2.06 -2.39 21.56
N THR A 97 -1.47 -2.39 22.75
CA THR A 97 -0.56 -1.34 23.24
C THR A 97 0.75 -1.94 23.74
N PHE A 98 1.80 -1.14 23.75
CA PHE A 98 3.10 -1.52 24.32
C PHE A 98 3.09 -1.39 25.84
N ILE A 99 3.87 -2.22 26.53
CA ILE A 99 4.06 -2.17 27.98
C ILE A 99 5.28 -1.27 28.28
N PRO A 100 5.12 -0.09 28.87
CA PRO A 100 6.23 0.80 29.14
C PRO A 100 7.11 0.30 30.30
N ALA A 101 8.42 0.54 30.19
CA ALA A 101 9.39 0.38 31.26
C ALA A 101 9.41 1.65 32.12
N GLN A 102 9.24 1.51 33.43
CA GLN A 102 9.24 2.65 34.37
C GLN A 102 10.07 2.37 35.63
N VAL A 103 9.95 1.16 36.18
CA VAL A 103 10.62 0.77 37.45
C VAL A 103 11.38 -0.55 37.35
N SER A 104 10.99 -1.46 36.46
CA SER A 104 11.69 -2.72 36.18
C SER A 104 11.21 -3.33 34.85
N PRO A 105 12.02 -3.29 33.77
CA PRO A 105 13.27 -2.53 33.67
C PRO A 105 13.01 -1.01 33.73
N PHE A 106 14.07 -0.23 33.85
CA PHE A 106 14.02 1.21 33.60
C PHE A 106 14.05 1.49 32.09
N PRO A 107 13.50 2.63 31.63
CA PRO A 107 13.64 3.04 30.23
C PRO A 107 15.10 3.32 29.87
N VAL A 108 15.44 3.15 28.60
CA VAL A 108 16.75 3.52 28.04
C VAL A 108 16.79 5.03 27.83
N ASN A 109 17.96 5.67 27.98
CA ASN A 109 18.11 7.10 27.75
C ASN A 109 17.75 7.49 26.31
N GLY A 110 17.17 8.68 26.13
CA GLY A 110 16.70 9.17 24.83
C GLY A 110 17.78 9.25 23.74
N ASP A 111 19.02 9.48 24.12
CA ASP A 111 20.15 9.68 23.21
C ASP A 111 20.91 8.38 22.90
N GLU A 112 20.61 7.27 23.58
CA GLU A 112 21.28 5.99 23.33
C GLU A 112 20.83 5.38 22.00
N GLU A 113 21.78 4.90 21.21
CA GLU A 113 21.48 4.24 19.94
C GLU A 113 20.74 2.92 20.15
N VAL A 114 19.76 2.65 19.27
CA VAL A 114 18.96 1.43 19.28
C VAL A 114 19.20 0.66 17.98
N ALA A 115 19.64 -0.59 18.09
CA ALA A 115 19.95 -1.42 16.94
C ALA A 115 18.66 -1.95 16.28
N ILE A 116 18.38 -1.48 15.06
CA ILE A 116 17.15 -1.78 14.30
C ILE A 116 17.38 -2.50 12.96
N ALA A 117 18.64 -2.68 12.55
CA ALA A 117 18.97 -3.36 11.30
C ALA A 117 18.52 -4.83 11.32
N VAL A 118 18.06 -5.31 10.17
CA VAL A 118 17.56 -6.68 10.01
C VAL A 118 18.23 -7.40 8.83
N MET A 119 18.17 -8.72 8.86
CA MET A 119 18.73 -9.60 7.82
C MET A 119 17.60 -10.45 7.26
N ILE A 120 17.41 -10.41 5.94
CA ILE A 120 16.40 -11.18 5.22
C ILE A 120 17.06 -12.37 4.52
N GLY A 121 16.44 -13.54 4.66
CA GLY A 121 16.91 -14.80 4.10
C GLY A 121 18.26 -15.23 4.67
N PRO A 122 18.40 -15.43 5.99
CA PRO A 122 19.70 -15.73 6.63
C PRO A 122 20.34 -17.04 6.14
N LYS A 123 19.57 -17.93 5.49
CA LYS A 123 20.05 -19.18 4.88
C LYS A 123 20.49 -19.04 3.42
N ALA A 124 20.19 -17.92 2.76
CA ALA A 124 20.66 -17.64 1.42
C ALA A 124 22.19 -17.49 1.40
N LYS A 125 22.81 -17.72 0.22
CA LYS A 125 24.26 -17.55 0.06
C LYS A 125 24.69 -16.09 0.22
N LYS A 126 23.84 -15.15 -0.20
CA LYS A 126 24.02 -13.70 -0.09
C LYS A 126 22.81 -13.11 0.64
N PRO A 127 22.69 -13.25 1.96
CA PRO A 127 21.55 -12.69 2.70
C PRO A 127 21.50 -11.17 2.55
N MET A 128 20.30 -10.61 2.48
CA MET A 128 20.12 -9.16 2.33
C MET A 128 20.07 -8.49 3.70
N LYS A 129 21.07 -7.67 4.02
CA LYS A 129 21.06 -6.79 5.19
C LYS A 129 20.50 -5.43 4.82
N ILE A 130 19.56 -4.94 5.63
CA ILE A 130 18.97 -3.59 5.52
C ILE A 130 19.10 -2.87 6.87
N ASP A 131 19.31 -1.56 6.82
CA ASP A 131 19.60 -0.76 8.03
C ASP A 131 18.35 -0.48 8.86
N ILE A 132 17.18 -0.53 8.22
CA ILE A 132 15.87 -0.35 8.86
C ILE A 132 14.91 -1.49 8.47
N PRO A 133 13.94 -1.87 9.33
CA PRO A 133 13.05 -2.99 9.09
C PRO A 133 11.85 -2.66 8.17
N LEU A 134 11.87 -1.51 7.50
CA LEU A 134 10.77 -1.02 6.66
C LEU A 134 11.21 -1.05 5.18
N LEU A 135 10.51 -1.84 4.38
CA LEU A 135 10.77 -2.03 2.94
C LEU A 135 9.73 -1.29 2.11
N ILE A 136 10.14 -0.62 1.03
CA ILE A 136 9.18 -0.01 0.10
C ILE A 136 8.56 -1.12 -0.76
N SER A 137 7.25 -1.28 -0.65
CA SER A 137 6.48 -2.34 -1.32
C SER A 137 6.46 -2.20 -2.84
N GLY A 138 6.21 -3.32 -3.53
CA GLY A 138 6.17 -3.40 -4.99
C GLY A 138 5.06 -2.55 -5.60
N MET A 139 5.44 -1.41 -6.18
CA MET A 139 4.54 -0.50 -6.89
C MET A 139 5.13 -0.23 -8.27
N GLY A 140 4.64 -0.94 -9.29
CA GLY A 140 5.31 -1.01 -10.60
C GLY A 140 5.19 0.24 -11.46
N TYR A 141 6.26 0.55 -12.21
CA TYR A 141 6.25 1.54 -13.29
C TYR A 141 5.30 1.12 -14.43
N GLY A 142 4.56 2.07 -14.99
CA GLY A 142 3.61 1.80 -16.08
C GLY A 142 2.27 1.27 -15.57
N VAL A 143 2.30 0.18 -14.80
CA VAL A 143 1.09 -0.44 -14.24
C VAL A 143 0.49 0.38 -13.10
N GLY A 144 1.34 1.01 -12.28
CA GLY A 144 0.99 1.75 -11.08
C GLY A 144 1.47 3.20 -11.11
N LEU A 145 2.77 3.37 -10.89
CA LEU A 145 3.43 4.66 -10.66
C LEU A 145 4.04 5.25 -11.93
N SER A 146 4.16 6.57 -11.93
CA SER A 146 4.98 7.32 -12.90
C SER A 146 6.47 7.06 -12.68
N GLU A 147 7.26 7.37 -13.70
CA GLU A 147 8.73 7.27 -13.65
C GLU A 147 9.32 8.12 -12.53
N GLN A 148 8.86 9.36 -12.40
CA GLN A 148 9.35 10.32 -11.40
C GLN A 148 9.09 9.82 -9.98
N ALA A 149 7.91 9.23 -9.74
CA ALA A 149 7.57 8.67 -8.44
C ALA A 149 8.44 7.44 -8.09
N ARG A 150 8.70 6.56 -9.07
CA ARG A 150 9.60 5.41 -8.89
C ARG A 150 11.03 5.83 -8.56
N LEU A 151 11.59 6.74 -9.35
CA LEU A 151 12.95 7.24 -9.14
C LEU A 151 13.10 7.91 -7.76
N SER A 152 12.06 8.62 -7.32
CA SER A 152 12.03 9.25 -5.99
C SER A 152 12.10 8.21 -4.87
N LEU A 153 11.28 7.15 -4.97
CA LEU A 153 11.26 6.07 -3.97
C LEU A 153 12.58 5.28 -3.98
N ALA A 154 13.16 5.00 -5.14
CA ALA A 154 14.41 4.26 -5.27
C ALA A 154 15.59 5.03 -4.64
N THR A 155 15.67 6.33 -4.92
CA THR A 155 16.69 7.22 -4.35
C THR A 155 16.51 7.35 -2.83
N ALA A 156 15.27 7.53 -2.35
CA ALA A 156 14.99 7.58 -0.91
C ALA A 156 15.34 6.26 -0.19
N ALA A 157 15.05 5.11 -0.81
CA ALA A 157 15.41 3.80 -0.26
C ALA A 157 16.92 3.68 -0.06
N LYS A 158 17.72 4.08 -1.06
CA LYS A 158 19.18 4.13 -0.96
C LYS A 158 19.66 5.03 0.17
N ASN A 159 19.12 6.24 0.26
CA ASN A 159 19.58 7.24 1.22
C ASN A 159 19.28 6.87 2.67
N VAL A 160 18.24 6.07 2.93
CA VAL A 160 17.89 5.57 4.27
C VAL A 160 18.43 4.16 4.54
N GLY A 161 19.12 3.53 3.59
CA GLY A 161 19.69 2.19 3.77
C GLY A 161 18.66 1.06 3.78
N THR A 162 17.54 1.24 3.07
CA THR A 162 16.52 0.19 2.87
C THR A 162 16.44 -0.26 1.41
N ALA A 163 15.53 -1.20 1.12
CA ALA A 163 15.29 -1.72 -0.21
C ALA A 163 13.93 -1.29 -0.77
N ILE A 164 13.88 -1.22 -2.10
CA ILE A 164 12.66 -0.97 -2.88
C ILE A 164 12.34 -2.19 -3.73
N ASN A 165 11.06 -2.51 -3.81
CA ASN A 165 10.56 -3.57 -4.68
C ASN A 165 10.04 -3.00 -6.01
N SER A 166 10.38 -3.68 -7.12
CA SER A 166 10.05 -3.27 -8.49
C SER A 166 8.56 -3.19 -8.76
N GLY A 167 7.76 -4.05 -8.12
CA GLY A 167 6.38 -4.31 -8.53
C GLY A 167 6.28 -5.04 -9.88
N GLU A 168 5.06 -5.21 -10.40
CA GLU A 168 4.77 -5.98 -11.63
C GLU A 168 5.01 -5.20 -12.93
N GLY A 169 5.55 -3.99 -12.82
CA GLY A 169 5.77 -3.10 -13.94
C GLY A 169 7.04 -3.40 -14.73
N GLY A 170 7.35 -2.49 -15.64
CA GLY A 170 8.65 -2.47 -16.31
C GLY A 170 9.73 -1.99 -15.34
N ILE A 171 10.96 -2.42 -15.54
CA ILE A 171 12.09 -2.03 -14.70
C ILE A 171 12.89 -0.95 -15.41
N LEU A 172 12.89 0.26 -14.84
CA LEU A 172 13.64 1.37 -15.36
C LEU A 172 15.14 1.20 -15.02
N PRO A 173 16.06 1.29 -16.00
CA PRO A 173 17.49 1.24 -15.72
C PRO A 173 17.95 2.30 -14.71
N GLU A 174 17.35 3.50 -14.77
CA GLU A 174 17.65 4.60 -13.85
C GLU A 174 17.18 4.31 -12.42
N GLU A 175 16.03 3.65 -12.29
CA GLU A 175 15.51 3.23 -10.98
C GLU A 175 16.42 2.17 -10.36
N LEU A 176 16.85 1.18 -11.16
CA LEU A 176 17.76 0.14 -10.72
C LEU A 176 19.13 0.72 -10.31
N ALA A 177 19.66 1.67 -11.07
CA ALA A 177 20.92 2.35 -10.76
C ALA A 177 20.82 3.31 -9.55
N ALA A 178 19.65 3.93 -9.35
CA ALA A 178 19.39 4.79 -8.20
C ALA A 178 19.12 3.99 -6.91
N ALA A 179 18.54 2.80 -7.04
CA ALA A 179 18.26 1.92 -5.92
C ALA A 179 19.57 1.46 -5.26
N GLY A 180 19.65 1.56 -3.94
CA GLY A 180 20.76 1.01 -3.17
C GLY A 180 20.63 -0.50 -3.02
N LYS A 181 19.46 -0.94 -2.52
CA LYS A 181 19.05 -2.34 -2.46
C LYS A 181 17.80 -2.55 -3.28
N TYR A 182 17.83 -3.52 -4.18
CA TYR A 182 16.74 -3.77 -5.13
C TYR A 182 16.10 -5.13 -4.96
N ILE A 183 14.76 -5.14 -4.83
CA ILE A 183 13.96 -6.35 -4.78
C ILE A 183 13.27 -6.50 -6.14
N LEU A 184 13.67 -7.50 -6.90
CA LEU A 184 13.04 -7.84 -8.17
C LEU A 184 11.75 -8.62 -7.91
N GLN A 185 10.60 -8.06 -8.28
CA GLN A 185 9.34 -8.78 -8.20
C GLN A 185 9.13 -9.65 -9.45
N PHE A 186 9.48 -10.92 -9.34
CA PHE A 186 9.28 -11.90 -10.40
C PHE A 186 7.80 -12.26 -10.50
N SER A 187 7.14 -11.69 -11.51
CA SER A 187 5.69 -11.72 -11.68
C SER A 187 5.28 -12.60 -12.86
N LYS A 188 3.98 -12.86 -12.99
CA LYS A 188 3.38 -13.71 -14.04
C LYS A 188 3.24 -12.98 -15.37
N THR A 189 4.32 -12.32 -15.76
CA THR A 189 4.44 -11.41 -16.90
C THR A 189 5.44 -11.94 -17.93
N ALA A 190 5.38 -11.43 -19.16
CA ALA A 190 6.37 -11.73 -20.19
C ALA A 190 7.64 -10.85 -20.08
N TRP A 191 7.55 -9.72 -19.38
CA TRP A 191 8.62 -8.73 -19.21
C TRP A 191 9.31 -8.83 -17.84
N SER A 192 10.43 -8.12 -17.68
CA SER A 192 11.22 -8.04 -16.45
C SER A 192 11.79 -9.40 -16.01
N LYS A 193 12.22 -10.21 -16.99
CA LYS A 193 12.75 -11.58 -16.81
C LYS A 193 14.15 -11.78 -17.42
N GLU A 194 14.75 -10.71 -17.89
CA GLU A 194 16.09 -10.68 -18.45
C GLU A 194 17.12 -11.09 -17.39
N GLU A 195 18.03 -12.02 -17.72
CA GLU A 195 19.04 -12.49 -16.77
C GLU A 195 19.87 -11.36 -16.17
N ASP A 196 20.18 -10.33 -16.95
CA ASP A 196 20.98 -9.19 -16.50
C ASP A 196 20.27 -8.40 -15.40
N ILE A 197 18.94 -8.35 -15.42
CA ILE A 197 18.14 -7.74 -14.35
C ILE A 197 18.13 -8.65 -13.12
N ILE A 198 17.92 -9.96 -13.32
CA ILE A 198 17.91 -10.96 -12.25
C ILE A 198 19.25 -10.96 -11.47
N LYS A 199 20.37 -10.84 -12.19
CA LYS A 199 21.72 -10.78 -11.61
C LYS A 199 22.00 -9.51 -10.80
N GLN A 200 21.26 -8.43 -11.05
CA GLN A 200 21.40 -7.15 -10.35
C GLN A 200 20.52 -7.04 -9.10
N ALA A 201 19.57 -7.96 -8.90
CA ALA A 201 18.70 -7.95 -7.72
C ALA A 201 19.47 -8.35 -6.45
N ASP A 202 19.21 -7.68 -5.32
CA ASP A 202 19.68 -8.10 -3.99
C ASP A 202 18.74 -9.11 -3.33
N MET A 203 17.51 -9.21 -3.83
CA MET A 203 16.47 -10.13 -3.39
C MET A 203 15.46 -10.33 -4.53
N ILE A 204 14.89 -11.53 -4.66
CA ILE A 204 13.87 -11.83 -5.69
C ILE A 204 12.59 -12.29 -5.01
N GLU A 205 11.47 -11.65 -5.38
CA GLU A 205 10.14 -11.94 -4.85
C GLU A 205 9.25 -12.54 -5.93
N ILE A 206 8.96 -13.84 -5.84
CA ILE A 206 7.97 -14.49 -6.68
C ILE A 206 6.57 -14.06 -6.23
N LYS A 207 5.90 -13.26 -7.04
CA LYS A 207 4.54 -12.80 -6.71
C LYS A 207 3.51 -13.86 -7.12
N LEU A 208 3.10 -14.68 -6.16
CA LEU A 208 1.98 -15.62 -6.32
C LEU A 208 0.65 -14.88 -6.19
N GLY A 209 0.55 -13.96 -5.24
CA GLY A 209 -0.62 -13.13 -5.03
C GLY A 209 -0.41 -11.92 -4.11
N GLN A 210 -1.49 -11.20 -3.82
CA GLN A 210 -1.51 -9.99 -3.00
C GLN A 210 -2.88 -9.82 -2.34
N GLY A 211 -2.97 -9.15 -1.18
CA GLY A 211 -4.23 -9.02 -0.44
C GLY A 211 -5.41 -8.41 -1.22
N ALA A 212 -5.17 -7.52 -2.19
CA ALA A 212 -6.24 -6.85 -2.96
C ALA A 212 -6.77 -7.63 -4.18
N VAL A 213 -5.94 -8.52 -4.75
CA VAL A 213 -6.26 -9.26 -6.00
C VAL A 213 -6.08 -10.76 -5.87
N VAL A 214 -5.71 -11.23 -4.68
CA VAL A 214 -5.32 -12.62 -4.40
C VAL A 214 -4.32 -13.10 -5.45
N GLY A 215 -4.52 -14.27 -6.07
CA GLY A 215 -3.71 -14.76 -7.17
C GLY A 215 -4.16 -14.33 -8.58
N MET A 216 -5.18 -13.49 -8.71
CA MET A 216 -5.78 -13.16 -10.01
C MET A 216 -4.86 -12.26 -10.86
N GLY A 217 -4.88 -12.53 -12.17
CA GLY A 217 -4.20 -11.74 -13.18
C GLY A 217 -4.93 -10.44 -13.51
N LYS A 218 -4.32 -9.67 -14.43
CA LYS A 218 -4.90 -8.44 -14.96
C LYS A 218 -4.46 -8.22 -16.41
N THR A 219 -5.40 -7.73 -17.20
CA THR A 219 -5.16 -7.28 -18.57
C THR A 219 -5.16 -5.75 -18.63
N ILE A 220 -4.17 -5.16 -19.29
CA ILE A 220 -4.05 -3.70 -19.46
C ILE A 220 -4.14 -3.39 -20.95
N LEU A 221 -5.13 -2.57 -21.32
CA LEU A 221 -5.36 -2.20 -22.71
C LEU A 221 -4.26 -1.28 -23.23
N PRO A 222 -3.93 -1.33 -24.53
CA PRO A 222 -2.86 -0.49 -25.10
C PRO A 222 -3.04 1.01 -24.85
N LYS A 223 -4.27 1.50 -24.82
CA LYS A 223 -4.60 2.90 -24.53
C LYS A 223 -4.21 3.34 -23.11
N ASP A 224 -4.14 2.40 -22.18
CA ASP A 224 -3.87 2.63 -20.76
C ASP A 224 -2.39 2.35 -20.40
N LEU A 225 -1.60 1.89 -21.38
CA LEU A 225 -0.17 1.65 -21.25
C LEU A 225 0.53 2.07 -22.55
N THR A 226 0.96 3.32 -22.60
CA THR A 226 1.57 3.97 -23.78
C THR A 226 3.03 4.33 -23.55
N GLY A 227 3.76 4.72 -24.61
CA GLY A 227 5.10 5.30 -24.51
C GLY A 227 6.16 4.38 -23.90
N ARG A 228 7.12 4.98 -23.17
CA ARG A 228 8.31 4.34 -22.63
C ARG A 228 8.03 3.08 -21.80
N ALA A 229 6.91 3.03 -21.07
CA ALA A 229 6.55 1.83 -20.30
C ALA A 229 6.37 0.60 -21.19
N ARG A 230 5.87 0.76 -22.43
CA ARG A 230 5.75 -0.35 -23.39
C ARG A 230 7.12 -0.82 -23.88
N GLU A 231 8.00 0.12 -24.17
CA GLU A 231 9.36 -0.16 -24.65
C GLU A 231 10.15 -0.96 -23.61
N VAL A 232 10.10 -0.52 -22.35
CA VAL A 232 10.75 -1.20 -21.22
C VAL A 232 10.14 -2.59 -20.96
N MET A 233 8.86 -2.79 -21.26
CA MET A 233 8.20 -4.10 -21.16
C MET A 233 8.33 -4.95 -22.43
N GLY A 234 9.01 -4.47 -23.47
CA GLY A 234 9.14 -5.20 -24.74
C GLY A 234 7.82 -5.42 -25.50
N LEU A 235 6.79 -4.61 -25.23
CA LEU A 235 5.46 -4.76 -25.83
C LEU A 235 5.35 -4.01 -27.17
N LYS A 236 4.85 -4.67 -28.21
CA LYS A 236 4.64 -4.09 -29.55
C LYS A 236 3.55 -3.02 -29.53
N GLU A 237 3.51 -2.12 -30.52
CA GLU A 237 2.41 -1.16 -30.64
C GLU A 237 1.05 -1.90 -30.72
N ASN A 238 0.05 -1.44 -29.94
CA ASN A 238 -1.28 -2.04 -29.81
C ASN A 238 -1.36 -3.45 -29.18
N GLU A 239 -0.26 -3.99 -28.66
CA GLU A 239 -0.28 -5.24 -27.89
C GLU A 239 -0.90 -5.05 -26.50
N THR A 240 -1.80 -5.94 -26.12
CA THR A 240 -2.39 -5.93 -24.78
C THR A 240 -1.38 -6.49 -23.77
N ALA A 241 -1.11 -5.76 -22.69
CA ALA A 241 -0.23 -6.27 -21.64
C ALA A 241 -1.02 -7.22 -20.74
N VAL A 242 -0.48 -8.43 -20.52
CA VAL A 242 -1.13 -9.47 -19.72
C VAL A 242 -0.26 -9.82 -18.53
N ILE A 243 -0.84 -9.69 -17.34
CA ILE A 243 -0.35 -10.29 -16.10
C ILE A 243 -1.21 -11.53 -15.87
N GLY A 244 -0.65 -12.72 -16.01
CA GLY A 244 -1.38 -13.98 -15.93
C GLY A 244 -1.70 -14.44 -14.50
N GLU A 245 -2.56 -15.45 -14.40
CA GLU A 245 -2.91 -16.12 -13.14
C GLU A 245 -1.83 -17.12 -12.71
N LEU A 246 -1.13 -17.74 -13.67
CA LEU A 246 -0.09 -18.76 -13.49
C LEU A 246 1.23 -18.36 -14.18
N PHE A 247 2.35 -18.91 -13.71
CA PHE A 247 3.65 -18.82 -14.38
C PHE A 247 3.77 -19.81 -15.53
N PHE A 248 3.18 -20.99 -15.38
CA PHE A 248 3.24 -22.10 -16.34
C PHE A 248 1.85 -22.64 -16.64
N GLU A 249 1.67 -23.22 -17.83
CA GLU A 249 0.45 -23.97 -18.15
C GLU A 249 0.40 -25.25 -17.31
N ASN A 250 -0.73 -25.50 -16.62
CA ASN A 250 -0.87 -26.62 -15.65
C ASN A 250 0.16 -26.61 -14.51
N GLN A 251 0.54 -25.41 -14.03
CA GLN A 251 1.49 -25.20 -12.95
C GLN A 251 1.27 -26.11 -11.74
N THR A 252 2.33 -26.79 -11.32
CA THR A 252 2.43 -27.61 -10.12
C THR A 252 3.37 -26.97 -9.10
N LEU A 253 3.41 -27.54 -7.89
CA LEU A 253 4.36 -27.11 -6.85
C LEU A 253 5.81 -27.40 -7.25
N GLN A 254 6.03 -28.50 -7.99
CA GLN A 254 7.36 -28.89 -8.46
C GLN A 254 7.91 -27.87 -9.47
N ASP A 255 7.08 -27.38 -10.41
CA ASP A 255 7.50 -26.33 -11.36
C ASP A 255 7.92 -25.05 -10.63
N MET A 256 7.21 -24.71 -9.55
CA MET A 256 7.53 -23.54 -8.75
C MET A 256 8.83 -23.69 -7.95
N LYS A 257 9.15 -24.92 -7.51
CA LYS A 257 10.43 -25.23 -6.87
C LYS A 257 11.58 -25.13 -7.86
N GLU A 258 11.40 -25.66 -9.07
CA GLU A 258 12.38 -25.55 -10.15
C GLU A 258 12.64 -24.08 -10.52
N LEU A 259 11.60 -23.25 -10.55
CA LEU A 259 11.73 -21.81 -10.74
C LEU A 259 12.54 -21.14 -9.61
N VAL A 260 12.32 -21.53 -8.35
CA VAL A 260 13.12 -21.01 -7.22
C VAL A 260 14.60 -21.39 -7.40
N ASP A 261 14.89 -22.64 -7.77
CA ASP A 261 16.25 -23.12 -7.99
C ASP A 261 16.93 -22.42 -9.18
N GLU A 262 16.20 -22.21 -10.28
CA GLU A 262 16.67 -21.46 -11.44
C GLU A 262 17.02 -20.01 -11.08
N LEU A 263 16.11 -19.28 -10.43
CA LEU A 263 16.34 -17.90 -10.00
C LEU A 263 17.50 -17.79 -9.01
N ARG A 264 17.62 -18.77 -8.11
CA ARG A 264 18.74 -18.86 -7.16
C ARG A 264 20.07 -19.06 -7.88
N SER A 265 20.09 -19.88 -8.94
CA SER A 265 21.27 -20.10 -9.77
C SER A 265 21.68 -18.84 -10.53
N ILE A 266 20.74 -18.22 -11.26
CA ILE A 266 21.00 -17.03 -12.10
C ILE A 266 21.46 -15.84 -11.25
N SER A 267 20.82 -15.59 -10.11
CA SER A 267 21.17 -14.49 -9.19
C SER A 267 22.48 -14.70 -8.41
N GLY A 268 23.05 -15.90 -8.46
CA GLY A 268 24.23 -16.27 -7.68
C GLY A 268 23.95 -16.37 -6.18
N GLY A 269 22.71 -16.68 -5.80
CA GLY A 269 22.31 -17.06 -4.44
C GLY A 269 21.84 -15.93 -3.53
N VAL A 270 21.21 -14.90 -4.07
CA VAL A 270 20.45 -13.92 -3.28
C VAL A 270 19.19 -14.57 -2.68
N PRO A 271 18.52 -13.97 -1.69
CA PRO A 271 17.32 -14.55 -1.11
C PRO A 271 16.19 -14.59 -2.15
N ILE A 272 15.59 -15.78 -2.31
CA ILE A 272 14.41 -15.97 -3.16
C ILE A 272 13.22 -16.19 -2.24
N GLY A 273 12.19 -15.35 -2.37
CA GLY A 273 10.99 -15.45 -1.56
C GLY A 273 9.72 -15.50 -2.39
N ALA A 274 8.60 -15.71 -1.71
CA ALA A 274 7.29 -15.69 -2.33
C ALA A 274 6.34 -14.75 -1.59
N LYS A 275 5.53 -14.04 -2.37
CA LYS A 275 4.49 -13.15 -1.85
C LYS A 275 3.10 -13.70 -2.08
N ILE A 276 2.29 -13.77 -1.03
CA ILE A 276 0.92 -14.27 -1.05
C ILE A 276 -0.06 -13.33 -0.35
N GLY A 277 -1.31 -13.30 -0.83
CA GLY A 277 -2.43 -12.75 -0.07
C GLY A 277 -2.89 -13.77 0.97
N MET A 278 -3.05 -13.35 2.22
CA MET A 278 -3.39 -14.27 3.32
C MET A 278 -4.82 -14.79 3.15
N GLY A 279 -4.98 -16.12 3.04
CA GLY A 279 -6.26 -16.80 3.01
C GLY A 279 -6.61 -17.54 4.30
N GLY A 280 -7.76 -18.23 4.30
CA GLY A 280 -8.19 -19.09 5.40
C GLY A 280 -7.26 -20.29 5.64
N LYS A 281 -6.47 -20.68 4.64
CA LYS A 281 -5.55 -21.83 4.61
C LYS A 281 -4.07 -21.46 4.73
N ILE A 282 -3.75 -20.33 5.37
CA ILE A 282 -2.39 -19.78 5.42
C ILE A 282 -1.31 -20.77 5.89
N GLU A 283 -1.64 -21.73 6.77
CA GLU A 283 -0.71 -22.78 7.20
C GLU A 283 -0.35 -23.76 6.08
N GLU A 284 -1.35 -24.17 5.28
CA GLU A 284 -1.16 -25.03 4.09
C GLU A 284 -0.34 -24.28 3.03
N ASP A 285 -0.63 -22.99 2.80
CA ASP A 285 0.12 -22.14 1.89
C ASP A 285 1.59 -22.02 2.33
N ILE A 286 1.85 -21.79 3.63
CA ILE A 286 3.22 -21.72 4.17
C ILE A 286 3.95 -23.06 4.03
N ASP A 287 3.26 -24.19 4.22
CA ASP A 287 3.86 -25.51 4.05
C ASP A 287 4.35 -25.75 2.62
N HIS A 288 3.54 -25.36 1.63
CA HIS A 288 3.94 -25.40 0.22
C HIS A 288 5.11 -24.46 -0.07
N LEU A 289 5.13 -23.25 0.51
CA LEU A 289 6.25 -22.31 0.34
C LEU A 289 7.56 -22.84 0.96
N ILE A 290 7.49 -23.52 2.11
CA ILE A 290 8.63 -24.21 2.70
C ILE A 290 9.14 -25.30 1.75
N GLU A 291 8.23 -26.09 1.14
CA GLU A 291 8.58 -27.14 0.19
C GLU A 291 9.21 -26.60 -1.10
N MET A 292 8.78 -25.42 -1.56
CA MET A 292 9.41 -24.69 -2.67
C MET A 292 10.85 -24.24 -2.38
N GLY A 293 11.29 -24.26 -1.12
CA GLY A 293 12.66 -23.88 -0.75
C GLY A 293 12.92 -22.38 -0.76
N VAL A 294 11.91 -21.56 -0.41
CA VAL A 294 12.06 -20.11 -0.32
C VAL A 294 12.84 -19.69 0.95
N ASP A 295 13.61 -18.61 0.85
CA ASP A 295 14.39 -18.02 1.95
C ASP A 295 13.56 -17.03 2.80
N TYR A 296 12.48 -16.50 2.24
CA TYR A 296 11.55 -15.63 2.94
C TYR A 296 10.13 -15.73 2.38
N ILE A 297 9.15 -15.36 3.20
CA ILE A 297 7.73 -15.33 2.85
C ILE A 297 7.21 -13.92 3.12
N ALA A 298 6.60 -13.30 2.12
CA ALA A 298 5.86 -12.05 2.27
C ALA A 298 4.36 -12.34 2.31
N ILE A 299 3.71 -11.99 3.42
CA ILE A 299 2.27 -12.16 3.59
C ILE A 299 1.55 -10.80 3.59
N ASP A 300 0.52 -10.69 2.75
CA ASP A 300 -0.34 -9.50 2.65
C ASP A 300 -1.72 -9.78 3.21
N GLY A 301 -2.14 -9.06 4.26
CA GLY A 301 -3.52 -9.15 4.75
C GLY A 301 -4.51 -8.57 3.74
N GLY A 302 -5.80 -8.89 3.87
CA GLY A 302 -6.88 -8.37 2.99
C GLY A 302 -7.03 -6.84 2.99
N GLN A 303 -6.35 -6.16 3.91
CA GLN A 303 -6.25 -4.69 3.99
C GLN A 303 -5.11 -4.12 3.12
N ALA A 304 -4.37 -4.96 2.38
CA ALA A 304 -3.33 -4.51 1.46
C ALA A 304 -3.93 -3.76 0.27
N ALA A 305 -3.20 -2.75 -0.21
CA ALA A 305 -3.67 -1.85 -1.22
C ALA A 305 -3.12 -2.11 -2.60
N MET A 306 -3.90 -1.74 -3.62
CA MET A 306 -3.50 -1.73 -5.02
C MET A 306 -3.98 -0.43 -5.68
N LYS A 307 -3.35 -0.05 -6.80
CA LYS A 307 -3.82 1.08 -7.62
C LYS A 307 -5.31 0.93 -7.92
N GLU A 308 -5.71 -0.25 -8.38
CA GLU A 308 -7.11 -0.58 -8.61
C GLU A 308 -7.35 -2.10 -8.56
N ALA A 309 -8.51 -2.52 -8.05
CA ALA A 309 -8.93 -3.93 -8.01
C ALA A 309 -10.46 -4.07 -7.95
N PRO A 310 -11.02 -5.23 -8.35
CA PRO A 310 -12.44 -5.52 -8.17
C PRO A 310 -12.87 -5.45 -6.70
N PRO A 311 -13.97 -4.74 -6.36
CA PRO A 311 -14.50 -4.66 -5.00
C PRO A 311 -14.65 -6.01 -4.30
N ILE A 312 -15.14 -7.02 -5.01
CA ILE A 312 -15.34 -8.36 -4.47
C ILE A 312 -14.04 -8.98 -3.95
N LEU A 313 -12.92 -8.81 -4.67
CA LEU A 313 -11.62 -9.32 -4.23
C LEU A 313 -11.06 -8.55 -3.04
N CYS A 314 -11.41 -7.26 -2.90
CA CYS A 314 -10.95 -6.43 -1.80
C CYS A 314 -11.73 -6.68 -0.51
N ASP A 315 -13.04 -6.91 -0.62
CA ASP A 315 -13.95 -6.93 0.52
C ASP A 315 -14.28 -8.35 0.98
N ASP A 316 -14.27 -9.36 0.10
CA ASP A 316 -14.75 -10.72 0.38
C ASP A 316 -13.66 -11.80 0.38
N PHE A 317 -12.42 -11.46 0.01
CA PHE A 317 -11.30 -12.40 -0.01
C PHE A 317 -10.24 -12.06 1.03
N GLY A 318 -9.63 -13.10 1.59
CA GLY A 318 -8.50 -13.03 2.51
C GLY A 318 -8.87 -12.93 3.99
N ILE A 319 -7.85 -12.75 4.84
CA ILE A 319 -7.99 -12.61 6.31
C ILE A 319 -7.24 -11.37 6.84
N PRO A 320 -7.62 -10.83 8.02
CA PRO A 320 -6.99 -9.64 8.56
C PRO A 320 -5.51 -9.82 8.80
N THR A 321 -4.74 -8.77 8.57
CA THR A 321 -3.28 -8.74 8.81
C THR A 321 -2.95 -9.24 10.20
N LEU A 322 -3.72 -8.81 11.21
CA LEU A 322 -3.55 -9.25 12.60
C LEU A 322 -3.73 -10.77 12.78
N HIS A 323 -4.72 -11.37 12.11
CA HIS A 323 -4.96 -12.80 12.22
C HIS A 323 -3.86 -13.59 11.49
N GLY A 324 -3.53 -13.16 10.27
CA GLY A 324 -2.58 -13.88 9.44
C GLY A 324 -1.15 -13.84 9.98
N ILE A 325 -0.69 -12.72 10.56
CA ILE A 325 0.64 -12.67 11.18
C ILE A 325 0.77 -13.65 12.35
N VAL A 326 -0.22 -13.68 13.27
CA VAL A 326 -0.19 -14.57 14.43
C VAL A 326 -0.18 -16.03 13.97
N ARG A 327 -1.03 -16.38 13.00
CA ARG A 327 -1.08 -17.74 12.43
C ARG A 327 0.23 -18.12 11.75
N ALA A 328 0.77 -17.25 10.91
CA ALA A 328 2.02 -17.49 10.18
C ALA A 328 3.21 -17.67 11.11
N VAL A 329 3.38 -16.80 12.12
CA VAL A 329 4.49 -16.90 13.09
C VAL A 329 4.37 -18.18 13.91
N ASN A 330 3.17 -18.50 14.41
CA ASN A 330 2.95 -19.73 15.18
C ASN A 330 3.24 -20.98 14.34
N HIS A 331 2.82 -20.97 13.08
CA HIS A 331 3.03 -22.10 12.17
C HIS A 331 4.49 -22.26 11.78
N LEU A 332 5.19 -21.19 11.40
CA LEU A 332 6.64 -21.23 11.15
C LEU A 332 7.42 -21.70 12.39
N THR A 333 6.98 -21.32 13.59
CA THR A 333 7.58 -21.81 14.84
C THR A 333 7.33 -23.31 15.02
N LYS A 334 6.10 -23.79 14.78
CA LYS A 334 5.73 -25.21 14.87
C LYS A 334 6.48 -26.08 13.84
N ARG A 335 6.83 -25.50 12.69
CA ARG A 335 7.60 -26.16 11.62
C ARG A 335 9.11 -26.04 11.79
N ASP A 336 9.59 -25.48 12.91
CA ASP A 336 11.00 -25.18 13.19
C ASP A 336 11.66 -24.29 12.12
N MET A 337 10.88 -23.47 11.41
CA MET A 337 11.36 -22.58 10.34
C MET A 337 11.53 -21.13 10.78
N LYS A 338 11.04 -20.74 11.97
CA LYS A 338 11.26 -19.37 12.47
C LYS A 338 12.77 -19.13 12.68
N GLY A 339 13.26 -18.03 12.12
CA GLY A 339 14.70 -17.69 12.11
C GLY A 339 15.50 -18.36 10.99
N GLN A 340 14.91 -19.32 10.26
CA GLN A 340 15.50 -19.89 9.04
C GLN A 340 14.90 -19.21 7.79
N ILE A 341 13.58 -19.05 7.78
CA ILE A 341 12.82 -18.33 6.75
C ILE A 341 12.38 -17.00 7.35
N SER A 342 12.70 -15.89 6.68
CA SER A 342 12.26 -14.57 7.11
C SER A 342 10.78 -14.35 6.78
N LEU A 343 10.04 -13.68 7.66
CA LEU A 343 8.65 -13.31 7.45
C LEU A 343 8.51 -11.81 7.26
N ILE A 344 8.01 -11.39 6.10
CA ILE A 344 7.70 -9.99 5.79
C ILE A 344 6.19 -9.82 5.80
N VAL A 345 5.69 -8.75 6.45
CA VAL A 345 4.24 -8.52 6.58
C VAL A 345 3.83 -7.20 5.95
N SER A 346 2.67 -7.20 5.30
CA SER A 346 1.99 -6.02 4.78
C SER A 346 0.48 -6.10 5.00
N GLY A 347 -0.21 -5.01 4.69
CA GLY A 347 -1.67 -4.93 4.67
C GLY A 347 -2.23 -4.03 5.76
N GLY A 348 -2.77 -2.86 5.39
CA GLY A 348 -3.38 -1.92 6.34
C GLY A 348 -2.42 -1.32 7.39
N LEU A 349 -1.11 -1.39 7.18
CA LEU A 349 -0.11 -0.80 8.07
C LEU A 349 0.23 0.61 7.57
N LEU A 350 0.00 1.62 8.41
CA LEU A 350 0.04 3.03 7.99
C LEU A 350 0.97 3.90 8.82
N VAL A 351 1.13 3.59 10.12
CA VAL A 351 1.86 4.42 11.09
C VAL A 351 2.96 3.61 11.79
N PRO A 352 3.97 4.26 12.39
CA PRO A 352 5.09 3.59 13.05
C PRO A 352 4.67 2.57 14.11
N GLY A 353 3.62 2.90 14.88
CA GLY A 353 3.04 1.98 15.86
C GLY A 353 2.50 0.69 15.23
N HIS A 354 1.97 0.71 14.01
CA HIS A 354 1.54 -0.52 13.31
C HIS A 354 2.75 -1.37 12.95
N PHE A 355 3.81 -0.74 12.40
CA PHE A 355 5.02 -1.43 11.99
C PHE A 355 5.70 -2.11 13.18
N LEU A 356 5.86 -1.40 14.29
CA LEU A 356 6.50 -1.94 15.48
C LEU A 356 5.68 -3.06 16.14
N LYS A 357 4.34 -2.97 16.13
CA LYS A 357 3.46 -4.03 16.66
C LYS A 357 3.59 -5.32 15.84
N VAL A 358 3.63 -5.26 14.51
CA VAL A 358 3.81 -6.48 13.70
C VAL A 358 5.21 -7.09 13.87
N LEU A 359 6.23 -6.26 14.05
CA LEU A 359 7.58 -6.73 14.40
C LEU A 359 7.57 -7.44 15.77
N ALA A 360 6.92 -6.87 16.78
CA ALA A 360 6.76 -7.50 18.09
C ALA A 360 5.98 -8.83 18.03
N LEU A 361 5.01 -8.94 17.11
CA LEU A 361 4.26 -10.17 16.84
C LEU A 361 5.08 -11.24 16.11
N GLY A 362 6.28 -10.93 15.65
CA GLY A 362 7.24 -11.89 15.09
C GLY A 362 7.51 -11.75 13.60
N ALA A 363 7.08 -10.66 12.94
CA ALA A 363 7.59 -10.32 11.61
C ALA A 363 9.07 -9.92 11.68
N ASP A 364 9.83 -10.22 10.63
CA ASP A 364 11.25 -9.85 10.51
C ASP A 364 11.43 -8.51 9.78
N ALA A 365 10.49 -8.14 8.90
CA ALA A 365 10.41 -6.82 8.26
C ALA A 365 8.97 -6.48 7.86
N VAL A 366 8.75 -5.22 7.46
CA VAL A 366 7.43 -4.69 7.11
C VAL A 366 7.47 -4.06 5.73
N TYR A 367 6.56 -4.46 4.85
CA TYR A 367 6.33 -3.74 3.59
C TYR A 367 5.40 -2.55 3.81
N ILE A 368 5.79 -1.40 3.27
CA ILE A 368 5.01 -0.17 3.32
C ILE A 368 4.68 0.31 1.90
N GLY A 369 3.40 0.47 1.61
CA GLY A 369 2.87 0.86 0.30
C GLY A 369 2.08 2.16 0.36
N SER A 370 0.85 2.11 0.89
CA SER A 370 -0.05 3.26 0.93
C SER A 370 0.52 4.46 1.70
N SER A 371 1.14 4.22 2.86
CA SER A 371 1.79 5.30 3.62
C SER A 371 2.93 5.94 2.81
N MET A 372 3.76 5.13 2.14
CA MET A 372 4.81 5.65 1.26
C MET A 372 4.27 6.43 0.06
N LEU A 373 3.18 5.98 -0.55
CA LEU A 373 2.54 6.67 -1.67
C LEU A 373 2.08 8.08 -1.29
N PHE A 374 1.45 8.22 -0.11
CA PHE A 374 1.02 9.54 0.37
C PHE A 374 2.21 10.40 0.82
N SER A 375 3.22 9.79 1.43
CA SER A 375 4.42 10.51 1.87
C SER A 375 5.27 11.02 0.71
N VAL A 376 5.50 10.22 -0.33
CA VAL A 376 6.28 10.64 -1.51
C VAL A 376 5.56 11.73 -2.32
N SER A 377 4.23 11.80 -2.23
CA SER A 377 3.40 12.84 -2.86
C SER A 377 3.07 14.02 -1.95
N HIS A 378 3.71 14.11 -0.79
CA HIS A 378 3.49 15.19 0.18
C HIS A 378 3.67 16.56 -0.48
N THR A 379 2.70 17.47 -0.28
CA THR A 379 2.52 18.77 -0.96
C THR A 379 2.30 18.71 -2.48
N GLN A 380 2.91 17.76 -3.19
CA GLN A 380 2.79 17.61 -4.64
C GLN A 380 1.39 17.19 -5.07
N SER A 381 0.70 16.42 -4.21
CA SER A 381 -0.72 16.09 -4.33
C SER A 381 -1.63 17.32 -4.49
N LEU A 382 -1.21 18.49 -4.01
CA LEU A 382 -1.97 19.73 -4.12
C LEU A 382 -2.10 20.23 -5.56
N LYS A 383 -1.27 19.73 -6.48
CA LYS A 383 -1.33 20.08 -7.91
C LYS A 383 -2.61 19.57 -8.58
N ALA A 384 -3.23 18.51 -8.04
CA ALA A 384 -4.45 17.91 -8.59
C ALA A 384 -5.74 18.47 -7.96
N VAL A 385 -5.72 18.73 -6.65
CA VAL A 385 -6.91 19.20 -5.90
C VAL A 385 -7.21 20.68 -6.22
N PRO A 386 -8.47 21.15 -6.12
CA PRO A 386 -9.68 20.44 -5.66
C PRO A 386 -10.43 19.67 -6.75
N PHE A 387 -9.99 19.73 -8.00
CA PHE A 387 -10.77 19.22 -9.13
C PHE A 387 -10.51 17.74 -9.44
N GLU A 388 -9.35 17.22 -9.06
CA GLU A 388 -8.93 15.85 -9.35
C GLU A 388 -8.37 15.18 -8.08
N PRO A 389 -8.44 13.84 -7.96
CA PRO A 389 -7.90 13.13 -6.80
C PRO A 389 -6.38 13.38 -6.62
N PRO A 390 -5.89 13.52 -5.37
CA PRO A 390 -4.46 13.70 -5.06
C PRO A 390 -3.50 12.75 -5.78
N THR A 391 -3.93 11.50 -5.96
CA THR A 391 -3.12 10.44 -6.56
C THR A 391 -2.84 10.61 -8.05
N GLN A 392 -3.55 11.52 -8.72
CA GLN A 392 -3.28 11.88 -10.11
C GLN A 392 -1.90 12.52 -10.32
N ALA A 393 -1.21 12.93 -9.26
CA ALA A 393 0.17 13.41 -9.31
C ALA A 393 1.21 12.28 -9.40
N VAL A 394 0.86 11.03 -9.04
CA VAL A 394 1.82 9.91 -8.93
C VAL A 394 1.51 8.73 -9.84
N TRP A 395 0.28 8.61 -10.33
CA TRP A 395 -0.10 7.54 -11.25
C TRP A 395 0.56 7.67 -12.61
N TYR A 396 0.85 6.51 -13.22
CA TYR A 396 1.40 6.47 -14.58
C TYR A 396 0.51 7.18 -15.60
N ASN A 397 -0.81 7.04 -15.46
CA ASN A 397 -1.83 7.72 -16.29
C ASN A 397 -2.39 8.96 -15.61
N GLY A 398 -1.70 9.47 -14.59
CA GLY A 398 -2.13 10.63 -13.84
C GLY A 398 -1.98 11.92 -14.65
N LYS A 399 -3.02 12.76 -14.67
CA LYS A 399 -3.01 14.03 -15.42
C LYS A 399 -1.92 15.01 -14.98
N PHE A 400 -1.43 14.88 -13.74
CA PHE A 400 -0.47 15.80 -13.13
C PHE A 400 0.91 15.17 -12.91
N LYS A 401 1.15 13.97 -13.46
CA LYS A 401 2.41 13.23 -13.26
C LYS A 401 3.63 14.01 -13.73
N ASP A 402 3.51 14.78 -14.82
CA ASP A 402 4.61 15.55 -15.40
C ASP A 402 4.97 16.78 -14.57
N GLN A 403 4.10 17.17 -13.63
CA GLN A 403 4.38 18.21 -12.66
C GLN A 403 5.06 17.66 -11.40
N PHE A 404 5.21 16.34 -11.26
CA PHE A 404 5.84 15.72 -10.10
C PHE A 404 7.35 16.01 -10.09
N ASN A 405 7.82 16.65 -9.02
CA ASN A 405 9.23 16.95 -8.78
C ASN A 405 9.88 15.78 -8.02
N VAL A 406 10.94 15.22 -8.60
CA VAL A 406 11.65 14.06 -8.03
C VAL A 406 12.33 14.42 -6.71
N GLU A 407 13.05 15.53 -6.62
CA GLU A 407 13.78 15.91 -5.41
C GLU A 407 12.87 16.13 -4.20
N ASP A 408 11.71 16.76 -4.39
CA ASP A 408 10.73 16.95 -3.33
C ASP A 408 10.12 15.62 -2.88
N GLY A 409 9.92 14.69 -3.83
CA GLY A 409 9.48 13.33 -3.56
C GLY A 409 10.50 12.55 -2.72
N VAL A 410 11.78 12.61 -3.10
CA VAL A 410 12.90 12.01 -2.37
C VAL A 410 12.94 12.52 -0.93
N LYS A 411 13.00 13.85 -0.75
CA LYS A 411 13.07 14.48 0.58
C LYS A 411 11.88 14.09 1.46
N SER A 412 10.68 14.01 0.89
CA SER A 412 9.47 13.69 1.65
C SER A 412 9.42 12.22 2.06
N ALA A 413 9.81 11.32 1.15
CA ALA A 413 9.91 9.88 1.42
C ALA A 413 10.98 9.57 2.48
N GLU A 414 12.15 10.20 2.39
CA GLU A 414 13.22 10.08 3.38
C GLU A 414 12.77 10.54 4.76
N LYS A 415 12.23 11.76 4.85
CA LYS A 415 11.73 12.30 6.12
C LYS A 415 10.70 11.39 6.77
N PHE A 416 9.78 10.83 5.99
CA PHE A 416 8.79 9.90 6.51
C PHE A 416 9.43 8.62 7.06
N LEU A 417 10.37 8.00 6.32
CA LEU A 417 11.08 6.81 6.78
C LEU A 417 11.90 7.11 8.04
N THR A 418 12.71 8.16 8.03
CA THR A 418 13.53 8.57 9.16
C THR A 418 12.69 8.87 10.40
N ALA A 419 11.62 9.67 10.26
CA ALA A 419 10.72 9.98 11.37
C ALA A 419 10.04 8.72 11.92
N SER A 420 9.57 7.84 11.03
CA SER A 420 8.95 6.56 11.44
C SER A 420 9.91 5.71 12.27
N ILE A 421 11.17 5.66 11.86
CA ILE A 421 12.21 4.92 12.55
C ILE A 421 12.58 5.54 13.90
N GLU A 422 12.69 6.86 13.98
CA GLU A 422 12.96 7.53 15.26
C GLU A 422 11.79 7.39 16.25
N GLU A 423 10.54 7.39 15.79
CA GLU A 423 9.38 7.03 16.62
C GLU A 423 9.47 5.58 17.13
N MET A 424 9.87 4.64 16.27
CA MET A 424 10.08 3.24 16.66
C MET A 424 11.20 3.07 17.68
N LYS A 425 12.35 3.76 17.50
CA LYS A 425 13.45 3.77 18.48
C LYS A 425 13.00 4.37 19.81
N THR A 426 12.23 5.47 19.77
CA THR A 426 11.67 6.09 20.98
C THR A 426 10.78 5.12 21.75
N ALA A 427 9.92 4.37 21.06
CA ALA A 427 9.10 3.33 21.68
C ALA A 427 9.95 2.19 22.27
N LEU A 428 11.00 1.72 21.57
CA LEU A 428 11.92 0.70 22.09
C LEU A 428 12.61 1.17 23.38
N ARG A 429 13.13 2.40 23.41
CA ARG A 429 13.73 3.01 24.61
C ARG A 429 12.73 3.10 25.76
N ALA A 430 11.49 3.50 25.47
CA ALA A 430 10.41 3.56 26.45
C ALA A 430 10.01 2.18 27.01
N MET A 431 10.35 1.08 26.33
CA MET A 431 10.20 -0.31 26.80
C MET A 431 11.47 -0.86 27.46
N GLY A 432 12.53 -0.05 27.59
CA GLY A 432 13.80 -0.51 28.18
C GLY A 432 14.63 -1.40 27.25
N LYS A 433 14.44 -1.28 25.91
CA LYS A 433 15.08 -2.14 24.91
C LYS A 433 16.19 -1.41 24.17
N HIS A 434 17.32 -2.09 23.97
CA HIS A 434 18.47 -1.55 23.22
C HIS A 434 18.52 -2.05 21.77
N SER A 435 17.71 -3.05 21.42
CA SER A 435 17.62 -3.57 20.06
C SER A 435 16.21 -4.02 19.71
N LEU A 436 15.85 -3.90 18.43
CA LEU A 436 14.65 -4.50 17.86
C LEU A 436 14.59 -6.01 18.10
N LYS A 437 15.73 -6.71 18.22
CA LYS A 437 15.79 -8.16 18.50
C LYS A 437 15.25 -8.54 19.89
N GLU A 438 15.22 -7.60 20.83
CA GLU A 438 14.70 -7.82 22.18
C GLU A 438 13.19 -7.62 22.27
N LEU A 439 12.58 -7.09 21.18
CA LEU A 439 11.15 -6.88 21.08
C LEU A 439 10.44 -8.21 20.84
N SER A 440 9.36 -8.43 21.57
CA SER A 440 8.59 -9.67 21.52
C SER A 440 7.12 -9.44 21.82
N LYS A 441 6.31 -10.48 21.62
CA LYS A 441 4.90 -10.48 22.00
C LYS A 441 4.66 -10.20 23.50
N ASN A 442 5.67 -10.42 24.35
CA ASN A 442 5.57 -10.19 25.79
C ASN A 442 5.59 -8.70 26.15
N ASP A 443 6.01 -7.84 25.22
CA ASP A 443 6.04 -6.39 25.38
C ASP A 443 4.69 -5.75 24.96
N LEU A 444 3.68 -6.57 24.65
CA LEU A 444 2.36 -6.17 24.20
C LEU A 444 1.27 -6.53 25.23
N VAL A 445 0.24 -5.70 25.29
CA VAL A 445 -1.00 -5.95 26.03
C VAL A 445 -2.18 -5.50 25.17
N SER A 446 -3.38 -6.05 25.36
CA SER A 446 -4.58 -5.59 24.67
C SER A 446 -5.66 -5.16 25.65
N TYR A 447 -6.30 -4.02 25.38
CA TYR A 447 -7.47 -3.56 26.13
C TYR A 447 -8.79 -4.15 25.62
N GLU A 448 -8.72 -5.02 24.61
CA GLU A 448 -9.83 -5.79 24.10
C GLU A 448 -9.61 -7.28 24.38
N LYS A 449 -10.56 -7.91 25.08
CA LYS A 449 -10.44 -9.30 25.54
C LYS A 449 -10.36 -10.31 24.39
N LEU A 450 -11.14 -10.09 23.33
CA LEU A 450 -11.14 -10.98 22.17
C LEU A 450 -9.78 -10.94 21.47
N THR A 451 -9.27 -9.74 21.21
CA THR A 451 -7.95 -9.51 20.59
C THR A 451 -6.82 -10.10 21.44
N ALA A 452 -6.84 -9.88 22.76
CA ALA A 452 -5.87 -10.47 23.68
C ALA A 452 -5.83 -12.00 23.55
N LYS A 453 -7.02 -12.64 23.54
CA LYS A 453 -7.16 -14.09 23.41
C LYS A 453 -6.69 -14.61 22.04
N MET A 454 -7.02 -13.91 20.95
CA MET A 454 -6.66 -14.32 19.59
C MET A 454 -5.15 -14.31 19.36
N ILE A 455 -4.47 -13.30 19.89
CA ILE A 455 -3.02 -13.14 19.74
C ILE A 455 -2.25 -13.99 20.76
N GLY A 456 -2.84 -14.24 21.92
CA GLY A 456 -2.15 -14.86 23.05
C GLY A 456 -1.29 -13.87 23.83
N ILE A 457 -1.78 -12.64 24.02
CA ILE A 457 -1.17 -11.60 24.86
C ILE A 457 -2.06 -11.27 26.07
N PRO A 458 -1.53 -10.63 27.13
CA PRO A 458 -2.32 -10.28 28.29
C PRO A 458 -3.47 -9.31 27.96
N PHE A 459 -4.60 -9.48 28.65
CA PHE A 459 -5.70 -8.51 28.67
C PHE A 459 -5.49 -7.51 29.80
N THR A 460 -5.66 -6.21 29.53
CA THR A 460 -5.36 -5.15 30.52
C THR A 460 -6.18 -5.24 31.81
N PHE A 461 -7.41 -5.76 31.73
CA PHE A 461 -8.33 -5.82 32.87
C PHE A 461 -8.57 -7.26 33.31
N ASN A 462 -7.60 -7.83 34.04
CA ASN A 462 -7.76 -9.16 34.64
C ASN A 462 -8.07 -9.03 36.15
N THR A 463 -9.35 -9.09 36.50
CA THR A 463 -9.84 -8.97 37.89
C THR A 463 -9.69 -10.25 38.72
N ASN A 464 -9.19 -11.34 38.12
CA ASN A 464 -9.12 -12.66 38.76
C ASN A 464 -7.69 -13.02 39.20
N LYS A 465 -6.85 -12.03 39.51
CA LYS A 465 -5.55 -12.23 40.15
C LYS A 465 -5.61 -11.96 41.64
#